data_AF-A0A8B8PL65-F1
#
_entry.id   AF-A0A8B8PL65-F1
#
_cell.length_a   1.000
_cell.length_b   1.000
_cell.length_c   1.000
_cell.angle_alpha   90.00
_cell.angle_beta   90.00
_cell.angle_gamma   90.00
#
_symmetry.space_group_name_H-M   'P 1'
#
loop_
_entity.id
_entity.type
_entity.pdbx_description
1 polymer ?
#
loop_
_entity_poly.entity_id
_entity_poly.type
_entity_poly.pdbx_seq_one_letter_code
_entity_poly.pdbx_strand_id
1 'polypeptide(L)'
;MADTIDPEMIDTELDEIVQVAAQLASQVESSPHSNGEQAQSSEEDNMDTDSDEDDDDRSNHSNSTNSTRKRLSKTGIKRSHHNVLERKRRNLIKDSFSKLKDIVPTINQDKASRAQILKHAADFIQTTLQRNVTNRAEILRLQEENAQLEESKGRNKDAITVKSEADTNEK
;
A
#
# COMPACT_ATOMS: atom_id res chain seq x y z
N MET A 1 4.85 -9.71 -37.29
CA MET A 1 4.98 -8.40 -36.62
C MET A 1 4.59 -8.64 -35.17
N ALA A 2 5.55 -9.07 -34.36
CA ALA A 2 5.37 -9.13 -32.91
C ALA A 2 5.93 -7.81 -32.39
N ASP A 3 5.12 -7.07 -31.63
CA ASP A 3 5.57 -5.88 -30.91
C ASP A 3 6.62 -6.32 -29.89
N THR A 4 7.89 -6.24 -30.30
CA THR A 4 9.05 -6.33 -29.43
C THR A 4 9.01 -5.09 -28.54
N ILE A 5 8.51 -5.26 -27.33
CA ILE A 5 8.64 -4.26 -26.27
C ILE A 5 10.13 -4.12 -26.02
N ASP A 6 10.65 -2.93 -26.31
CA ASP A 6 12.06 -2.59 -26.21
C ASP A 6 12.52 -2.72 -24.75
N PRO A 7 13.49 -3.61 -24.44
CA PRO A 7 13.95 -3.85 -23.07
C PRO A 7 14.57 -2.58 -22.42
N GLU A 8 15.06 -1.62 -23.21
CA GLU A 8 15.56 -0.34 -22.68
C GLU A 8 14.45 0.51 -22.02
N MET A 9 13.20 0.36 -22.45
CA MET A 9 12.06 1.17 -21.97
C MET A 9 11.55 0.73 -20.59
N ILE A 10 11.86 -0.50 -20.17
CA ILE A 10 11.43 -1.10 -18.89
C ILE A 10 12.45 -0.83 -17.78
N ASP A 11 13.74 -0.78 -18.15
CA ASP A 11 14.82 -0.46 -17.21
C ASP A 11 14.72 0.99 -16.71
N THR A 12 14.26 1.92 -17.55
CA THR A 12 14.01 3.32 -17.14
C THR A 12 12.88 3.46 -16.12
N GLU A 13 11.78 2.70 -16.25
CA GLU A 13 10.67 2.78 -15.28
C GLU A 13 11.06 2.18 -13.91
N LEU A 14 11.90 1.14 -13.89
CA LEU A 14 12.35 0.51 -12.64
C LEU A 14 13.38 1.37 -11.91
N ASP A 15 14.31 1.98 -12.61
CA ASP A 15 15.27 2.93 -12.02
C ASP A 15 14.54 4.18 -11.51
N GLU A 16 13.54 4.70 -12.22
CA GLU A 16 12.70 5.81 -11.73
C GLU A 16 11.95 5.43 -10.45
N ILE A 17 11.39 4.22 -10.36
CA ILE A 17 10.68 3.75 -9.15
C ILE A 17 11.65 3.59 -7.97
N VAL A 18 12.85 3.05 -8.19
CA VAL A 18 13.88 2.88 -7.15
C VAL A 18 14.40 4.24 -6.69
N GLN A 19 14.57 5.19 -7.62
CA GLN A 19 15.05 6.54 -7.33
C GLN A 19 14.00 7.36 -6.56
N VAL A 20 12.72 7.25 -6.91
CA VAL A 20 11.60 7.85 -6.17
C VAL A 20 11.47 7.25 -4.76
N ALA A 21 11.65 5.93 -4.61
CA ALA A 21 11.63 5.28 -3.31
C ALA A 21 12.81 5.72 -2.43
N ALA A 22 14.00 5.89 -2.99
CA ALA A 22 15.18 6.41 -2.28
C ALA A 22 15.00 7.88 -1.87
N GLN A 23 14.38 8.70 -2.72
CA GLN A 23 14.13 10.13 -2.44
C GLN A 23 13.00 10.36 -1.42
N LEU A 24 12.04 9.44 -1.31
CA LEU A 24 11.06 9.43 -0.22
C LEU A 24 11.68 8.99 1.10
N ALA A 25 12.61 8.02 1.08
CA ALA A 25 13.31 7.57 2.28
C ALA A 25 14.21 8.67 2.89
N SER A 26 14.89 9.46 2.06
CA SER A 26 15.76 10.56 2.53
C SER A 26 15.01 11.78 3.08
N GLN A 27 13.75 11.99 2.67
CA GLN A 27 12.89 13.05 3.21
C GLN A 27 12.36 12.75 4.62
N VAL A 28 12.35 11.48 5.04
CA VAL A 28 11.88 11.09 6.38
C VAL A 28 12.98 11.27 7.44
N GLU A 29 14.25 11.22 7.07
CA GLU A 29 15.39 11.30 8.02
C GLU A 29 15.91 12.73 8.25
N SER A 30 15.48 13.72 7.46
CA SER A 30 16.04 15.09 7.48
C SER A 30 15.17 16.14 8.19
N SER A 31 14.24 15.75 9.07
CA SER A 31 13.43 16.70 9.84
C SER A 31 13.89 16.82 11.29
N PRO A 32 14.74 17.80 11.65
CA PRO A 32 14.94 18.20 13.03
C PRO A 32 13.88 19.26 13.37
N HIS A 33 12.87 18.90 14.15
CA HIS A 33 11.98 19.91 14.75
C HIS A 33 12.29 20.04 16.24
N SER A 34 13.25 20.91 16.57
CA SER A 34 13.40 21.49 17.91
C SER A 34 13.39 23.02 17.86
N ASN A 35 12.29 23.57 18.38
CA ASN A 35 12.10 24.84 19.10
C ASN A 35 12.31 26.22 18.43
N GLY A 36 11.17 26.91 18.23
CA GLY A 36 10.85 28.10 19.04
C GLY A 36 11.08 29.48 18.41
N GLU A 37 9.99 30.18 18.08
CA GLU A 37 9.95 31.65 18.13
C GLU A 37 8.55 32.14 18.52
N GLN A 38 8.55 33.18 19.36
CA GLN A 38 7.43 33.73 20.12
C GLN A 38 6.36 34.37 19.24
N ALA A 39 5.10 34.02 19.49
CA ALA A 39 3.96 34.89 19.22
C ALA A 39 3.32 35.28 20.56
N GLN A 40 3.64 36.49 21.02
CA GLN A 40 2.90 37.16 22.09
C GLN A 40 1.73 37.93 21.45
N SER A 41 0.50 37.58 21.83
CA SER A 41 -0.76 38.35 21.75
C SER A 41 -1.88 37.32 21.96
N SER A 42 -2.35 37.04 23.17
CA SER A 42 -3.11 37.84 24.15
C SER A 42 -4.55 37.32 24.20
N GLU A 43 -4.94 36.93 25.41
CA GLU A 43 -6.31 36.94 25.96
C GLU A 43 -7.25 35.78 25.57
N GLU A 44 -7.25 34.79 26.46
CA GLU A 44 -8.40 34.21 27.15
C GLU A 44 -9.73 34.02 26.39
N ASP A 45 -10.06 32.75 26.11
CA ASP A 45 -11.42 32.24 26.34
C ASP A 45 -11.34 30.74 26.71
N ASN A 46 -11.21 30.50 28.01
CA ASN A 46 -11.43 29.19 28.62
C ASN A 46 -12.94 28.89 28.57
N MET A 47 -13.36 27.88 27.81
CA MET A 47 -14.55 27.11 28.15
C MET A 47 -14.17 25.65 28.28
N ASP A 48 -13.64 25.35 29.45
CA ASP A 48 -13.73 24.05 30.07
C ASP A 48 -15.18 23.86 30.52
N THR A 49 -15.85 22.85 29.98
CA THR A 49 -17.10 22.34 30.54
C THR A 49 -17.10 20.84 30.37
N ASP A 50 -16.20 20.20 31.12
CA ASP A 50 -16.55 18.95 31.77
C ASP A 50 -17.73 19.26 32.71
N SER A 51 -18.93 18.91 32.27
CA SER A 51 -20.07 18.67 33.16
C SER A 51 -20.48 17.22 32.99
N ASP A 52 -19.66 16.34 33.56
CA ASP A 52 -20.19 15.19 34.29
C ASP A 52 -20.79 15.76 35.59
N GLU A 53 -22.09 16.02 35.61
CA GLU A 53 -22.88 16.11 36.82
C GLU A 53 -24.35 15.83 36.48
N ASP A 54 -24.92 14.87 37.22
CA ASP A 54 -26.25 14.32 37.07
C ASP A 54 -27.35 15.40 37.07
N ASP A 55 -28.20 15.40 36.05
CA ASP A 55 -29.51 16.06 36.12
C ASP A 55 -30.59 15.01 35.91
N ASP A 56 -31.21 14.64 37.03
CA ASP A 56 -32.49 13.94 37.08
C ASP A 56 -33.46 14.59 36.09
N ASP A 57 -34.01 13.80 35.15
CA ASP A 57 -35.13 14.20 34.30
C ASP A 57 -36.40 14.35 35.17
N ARG A 58 -36.45 15.42 35.97
CA ARG A 58 -37.69 15.99 36.44
C ARG A 58 -38.26 16.81 35.31
N SER A 59 -39.02 16.12 34.47
CA SER A 59 -39.93 16.66 33.46
C SER A 59 -40.71 17.89 33.96
N ASN A 60 -40.11 19.06 33.85
CA ASN A 60 -40.79 20.33 34.05
C ASN A 60 -41.16 20.89 32.68
N HIS A 61 -42.41 20.64 32.30
CA HIS A 61 -43.05 21.14 31.10
C HIS A 61 -43.16 22.67 31.16
N SER A 62 -42.06 23.37 30.92
CA SER A 62 -42.10 24.82 30.70
C SER A 62 -42.19 25.09 29.20
N ASN A 63 -43.30 25.72 28.83
CA ASN A 63 -43.63 26.21 27.51
C ASN A 63 -42.56 27.21 27.02
N SER A 64 -41.44 26.71 26.51
CA SER A 64 -40.41 27.54 25.88
C SER A 64 -40.49 27.41 24.35
N THR A 65 -40.99 28.50 23.79
CA THR A 65 -40.74 29.08 22.46
C THR A 65 -40.37 28.12 21.30
N ASN A 66 -41.25 28.06 20.31
CA ASN A 66 -41.12 27.24 19.10
C ASN A 66 -39.86 27.56 18.25
N SER A 67 -39.25 28.72 18.45
CA SER A 67 -38.09 29.20 17.69
C SER A 67 -36.78 28.52 18.10
N THR A 68 -36.60 28.19 19.39
CA THR A 68 -35.39 27.57 19.94
C THR A 68 -35.34 26.08 19.63
N ARG A 69 -36.51 25.39 19.67
CA ARG A 69 -36.67 24.00 19.23
C ARG A 69 -36.38 23.82 17.73
N LYS A 70 -36.75 24.80 16.89
CA LYS A 70 -36.49 24.76 15.43
C LYS A 70 -35.02 25.00 15.06
N ARG A 71 -34.28 25.77 15.87
CA ARG A 71 -32.83 25.96 15.67
C ARG A 71 -32.01 24.77 16.19
N LEU A 72 -32.41 24.21 17.35
CA LEU A 72 -31.79 23.01 17.92
C LEU A 72 -32.04 21.76 17.08
N SER A 73 -33.21 21.64 16.44
CA SER A 73 -33.48 20.55 15.49
C SER A 73 -32.61 20.65 14.23
N LYS A 74 -32.34 21.85 13.71
CA LYS A 74 -31.50 22.03 12.52
C LYS A 74 -30.01 21.75 12.80
N THR A 75 -29.50 22.11 13.98
CA THR A 75 -28.13 21.73 14.40
C THR A 75 -28.03 20.24 14.77
N GLY A 76 -29.08 19.69 15.42
CA GLY A 76 -29.19 18.26 15.72
C GLY A 76 -29.23 17.38 14.46
N ILE A 77 -29.98 17.77 13.43
CA ILE A 77 -30.03 17.08 12.14
C ILE A 77 -28.66 17.13 11.43
N LYS A 78 -27.97 18.28 11.49
CA LYS A 78 -26.60 18.39 10.93
C LYS A 78 -25.61 17.47 11.65
N ARG A 79 -25.69 17.41 12.99
CA ARG A 79 -24.83 16.55 13.82
C ARG A 79 -25.15 15.06 13.60
N SER A 80 -26.43 14.69 13.51
CA SER A 80 -26.83 13.31 13.24
C SER A 80 -26.43 12.84 11.84
N HIS A 81 -26.62 13.69 10.82
CA HIS A 81 -26.18 13.40 9.46
C HIS A 81 -24.65 13.21 9.38
N HIS A 82 -23.89 14.09 10.04
CA HIS A 82 -22.44 13.94 10.15
C HIS A 82 -22.03 12.60 10.80
N ASN A 83 -22.70 12.21 11.91
CA ASN A 83 -22.44 10.94 12.59
C ASN A 83 -22.73 9.72 11.70
N VAL A 84 -23.76 9.79 10.86
CA VAL A 84 -24.10 8.75 9.89
C VAL A 84 -23.00 8.62 8.83
N LEU A 85 -22.58 9.73 8.23
CA LEU A 85 -21.52 9.73 7.22
C LEU A 85 -20.21 9.18 7.77
N GLU A 86 -19.81 9.61 8.97
CA GLU A 86 -18.58 9.14 9.58
C GLU A 86 -18.64 7.65 9.94
N ARG A 87 -19.81 7.13 10.37
CA ARG A 87 -20.00 5.69 10.56
C ARG A 87 -19.83 4.92 9.24
N LYS A 88 -20.37 5.42 8.13
CA LYS A 88 -20.18 4.84 6.80
C LYS A 88 -18.70 4.82 6.43
N ARG A 89 -17.97 5.92 6.65
CA ARG A 89 -16.52 6.02 6.41
C ARG A 89 -15.74 4.98 7.22
N ARG A 90 -16.03 4.85 8.52
CA ARG A 90 -15.36 3.87 9.38
C ARG A 90 -15.62 2.42 8.95
N ASN A 91 -16.82 2.10 8.48
CA ASN A 91 -17.14 0.77 7.96
C ASN A 91 -16.33 0.46 6.69
N LEU A 92 -16.24 1.39 5.74
CA LEU A 92 -15.44 1.21 4.53
C LEU A 92 -13.96 0.96 4.85
N ILE A 93 -13.40 1.69 5.82
CA ILE A 93 -12.04 1.48 6.28
C ILE A 93 -11.90 0.10 6.91
N LYS A 94 -12.85 -0.30 7.78
CA LYS A 94 -12.84 -1.63 8.41
C LYS A 94 -12.86 -2.74 7.35
N ASP A 95 -13.71 -2.62 6.33
CA ASP A 95 -13.80 -3.59 5.24
C ASP A 95 -12.49 -3.66 4.44
N SER A 96 -11.86 -2.50 4.20
CA SER A 96 -10.56 -2.43 3.52
C SER A 96 -9.45 -3.12 4.32
N PHE A 97 -9.45 -2.96 5.66
CA PHE A 97 -8.51 -3.66 6.55
C PHE A 97 -8.78 -5.18 6.57
N SER A 98 -10.03 -5.62 6.52
CA SER A 98 -10.36 -7.04 6.40
C SER A 98 -9.82 -7.63 5.10
N LYS A 99 -10.06 -6.98 3.95
CA LYS A 99 -9.53 -7.43 2.66
C LYS A 99 -8.00 -7.46 2.64
N LEU A 100 -7.35 -6.43 3.19
CA LEU A 100 -5.89 -6.39 3.28
C LEU A 100 -5.35 -7.54 4.13
N LYS A 101 -6.00 -7.85 5.25
CA LYS A 101 -5.65 -8.98 6.10
C LYS A 101 -5.72 -10.31 5.35
N ASP A 102 -6.78 -10.51 4.56
CA ASP A 102 -7.01 -11.76 3.83
C ASP A 102 -5.97 -12.00 2.72
N ILE A 103 -5.44 -10.92 2.12
CA ILE A 103 -4.44 -11.00 1.04
C ILE A 103 -3.03 -11.23 1.58
N VAL A 104 -2.72 -10.76 2.78
CA VAL A 104 -1.38 -10.83 3.37
C VAL A 104 -1.21 -12.18 4.11
N PRO A 105 -0.47 -13.16 3.57
CA PRO A 105 -0.45 -14.53 4.09
C PRO A 105 0.20 -14.68 5.46
N THR A 106 0.95 -13.67 5.91
CA THR A 106 1.67 -13.68 7.19
C THR A 106 0.77 -13.34 8.37
N ILE A 107 -0.47 -12.89 8.14
CA ILE A 107 -1.41 -12.49 9.19
C ILE A 107 -2.34 -13.65 9.54
N ASN A 108 -1.83 -14.63 10.30
CA ASN A 108 -2.58 -15.83 10.70
C ASN A 108 -3.48 -15.64 11.94
N GLN A 109 -3.51 -14.44 12.53
CA GLN A 109 -4.24 -14.21 13.78
C GLN A 109 -5.62 -13.60 13.51
N ASP A 110 -6.68 -14.24 14.02
CA ASP A 110 -8.05 -13.71 13.98
C ASP A 110 -8.16 -12.28 14.55
N LYS A 111 -7.28 -11.92 15.49
CA LYS A 111 -7.27 -10.64 16.22
C LYS A 111 -6.07 -9.72 15.90
N ALA A 112 -5.53 -9.75 14.67
CA ALA A 112 -4.48 -8.81 14.29
C ALA A 112 -4.96 -7.35 14.39
N SER A 113 -4.21 -6.51 15.11
CA SER A 113 -4.51 -5.08 15.21
C SER A 113 -4.26 -4.34 13.88
N ARG A 114 -4.85 -3.16 13.70
CA ARG A 114 -4.63 -2.33 12.49
C ARG A 114 -3.14 -2.05 12.25
N ALA A 115 -2.39 -1.73 13.31
CA ALA A 115 -0.96 -1.49 13.21
C ALA A 115 -0.18 -2.74 12.76
N GLN A 116 -0.52 -3.91 13.31
CA GLN A 116 0.07 -5.18 12.87
C GLN A 116 -0.28 -5.50 11.41
N ILE A 117 -1.51 -5.25 10.97
CA ILE A 117 -1.90 -5.46 9.57
C ILE A 117 -1.05 -4.59 8.64
N LEU A 118 -0.86 -3.31 8.97
CA LEU A 118 -0.01 -2.41 8.18
C LEU A 118 1.46 -2.86 8.17
N LYS A 119 2.00 -3.27 9.33
CA LYS A 119 3.38 -3.75 9.44
C LYS A 119 3.60 -5.00 8.59
N HIS A 120 2.76 -6.03 8.77
CA HIS A 120 2.89 -7.27 8.00
C HIS A 120 2.64 -7.06 6.51
N ALA A 121 1.77 -6.13 6.12
CA ALA A 121 1.59 -5.77 4.72
C ALA A 121 2.85 -5.14 4.13
N ALA A 122 3.50 -4.22 4.84
CA ALA A 122 4.76 -3.62 4.42
C ALA A 122 5.87 -4.68 4.28
N ASP A 123 6.03 -5.55 5.29
CA ASP A 123 7.00 -6.65 5.28
C ASP A 123 6.72 -7.62 4.10
N PHE A 124 5.45 -7.93 3.84
CA PHE A 124 5.06 -8.80 2.74
C PHE A 124 5.35 -8.19 1.36
N ILE A 125 5.13 -6.89 1.18
CA ILE A 125 5.47 -6.18 -0.05
C ILE A 125 6.99 -6.23 -0.26
N GLN A 126 7.78 -5.88 0.75
CA GLN A 126 9.24 -5.89 0.66
C GLN A 126 9.80 -7.27 0.30
N THR A 127 9.35 -8.31 0.98
CA THR A 127 9.79 -9.69 0.72
C THR A 127 9.34 -10.18 -0.66
N THR A 128 8.13 -9.82 -1.10
CA THR A 128 7.63 -10.17 -2.44
C THR A 128 8.45 -9.48 -3.53
N LEU A 129 8.80 -8.21 -3.34
CA LEU A 129 9.65 -7.47 -4.29
C LEU A 129 11.04 -8.11 -4.40
N GLN A 130 11.70 -8.41 -3.27
CA GLN A 130 13.00 -9.09 -3.26
C GLN A 130 12.94 -10.45 -3.96
N ARG A 131 11.91 -11.26 -3.66
CA ARG A 131 11.70 -12.55 -4.33
C ARG A 131 11.49 -12.39 -5.83
N ASN A 132 10.76 -11.38 -6.28
CA ASN A 132 10.56 -11.12 -7.70
C ASN A 132 11.88 -10.77 -8.41
N VAL A 133 12.77 -10.00 -7.77
CA VAL A 133 14.11 -9.70 -8.31
C VAL A 133 14.93 -10.98 -8.45
N THR A 134 15.01 -11.80 -7.39
CA THR A 134 15.75 -13.07 -7.44
C THR A 134 15.19 -14.02 -8.49
N ASN A 135 13.86 -14.14 -8.58
CA ASN A 135 13.21 -14.97 -9.58
C ASN A 135 13.51 -14.49 -11.01
N ARG A 136 13.52 -13.17 -11.25
CA ARG A 136 13.88 -12.61 -12.56
C ARG A 136 15.33 -12.93 -12.91
N ALA A 137 16.25 -12.76 -11.98
CA ALA A 137 17.66 -13.11 -12.19
C ALA A 137 17.83 -14.60 -12.54
N GLU A 138 17.11 -15.48 -11.86
CA GLU A 138 17.14 -16.92 -12.14
C GLU A 138 16.52 -17.26 -13.50
N ILE A 139 15.43 -16.60 -13.89
CA ILE A 139 14.83 -16.74 -15.22
C ILE A 139 15.85 -16.37 -16.30
N LEU A 140 16.56 -15.24 -16.15
CA LEU A 140 17.58 -14.80 -17.10
C LEU A 140 18.75 -15.79 -17.19
N ARG A 141 19.24 -16.26 -16.03
CA ARG A 141 20.30 -17.29 -15.97
C ARG A 141 19.89 -18.57 -16.71
N LEU A 142 18.67 -19.05 -16.46
CA LEU A 142 18.15 -20.26 -17.11
C LEU A 142 17.91 -20.05 -18.61
N GLN A 143 17.54 -18.85 -19.05
CA GLN A 143 17.41 -18.53 -20.47
C GLN A 143 18.76 -18.55 -21.18
N GLU A 144 19.80 -18.00 -20.56
CA GLU A 144 21.17 -18.05 -21.09
C GLU A 144 21.69 -19.50 -21.17
N GLU A 145 21.51 -20.27 -20.10
CA GLU A 145 21.87 -21.69 -20.06
C GLU A 145 21.15 -22.48 -21.17
N ASN A 146 19.85 -22.25 -21.35
CA ASN A 146 19.08 -22.88 -22.43
C ASN A 146 19.59 -22.47 -23.82
N ALA A 147 19.96 -21.20 -24.03
CA ALA A 147 20.51 -20.75 -25.30
C ALA A 147 21.84 -21.45 -25.63
N GLN A 148 22.74 -21.56 -24.65
CA GLN A 148 24.02 -22.28 -24.80
C GLN A 148 23.83 -23.78 -25.09
N LEU A 149 22.85 -24.40 -24.44
CA LEU A 149 22.51 -25.80 -24.67
C LEU A 149 21.92 -26.03 -26.06
N GLU A 150 21.01 -25.16 -26.53
CA GLU A 150 20.47 -25.27 -27.89
C GLU A 150 21.53 -25.04 -28.95
N GLU A 151 22.45 -24.10 -28.74
CA GLU A 151 23.60 -23.92 -29.63
C GLU A 151 24.47 -25.18 -29.70
N SER A 152 24.79 -25.77 -28.54
CA SER A 152 25.59 -26.99 -28.45
C SER A 152 24.89 -28.21 -29.08
N LYS A 153 23.56 -28.30 -28.96
CA LYS A 153 22.75 -29.32 -29.64
C LYS A 153 22.75 -29.14 -31.15
N GLY A 154 22.68 -27.90 -31.65
CA GLY A 154 22.81 -27.58 -33.06
C GLY A 154 24.15 -28.06 -33.63
N ARG A 155 25.27 -27.64 -33.01
CA ARG A 155 26.63 -28.03 -33.42
C ARG A 155 26.82 -29.55 -33.43
N ASN A 156 26.28 -30.28 -32.45
CA ASN A 156 26.36 -31.74 -32.42
C ASN A 156 25.56 -32.40 -33.55
N LYS A 157 24.38 -31.87 -33.90
CA LYS A 157 23.61 -32.38 -35.05
C LYS A 157 24.35 -32.15 -36.37
N ASP A 158 24.96 -31.00 -36.54
CA ASP A 158 25.75 -30.68 -37.73
C ASP A 158 26.97 -31.60 -37.85
N ALA A 159 27.68 -31.84 -36.73
CA ALA A 159 28.82 -32.77 -36.70
C ALA A 159 28.45 -34.23 -36.99
N ILE A 160 27.25 -34.68 -36.58
CA ILE A 160 26.73 -36.02 -36.90
C ILE A 160 26.41 -36.12 -38.40
N THR A 161 25.79 -35.08 -38.98
CA THR A 161 25.43 -35.06 -40.41
C THR A 161 26.68 -35.12 -41.29
N VAL A 162 27.70 -34.30 -40.98
CA VAL A 162 28.97 -34.28 -41.73
C VAL A 162 29.70 -35.63 -41.64
N LYS A 163 29.68 -36.31 -40.48
CA LYS A 163 30.26 -37.67 -40.37
C LYS A 163 29.51 -38.70 -41.21
N SER A 164 28.18 -38.65 -41.25
CA SER A 164 27.38 -39.58 -42.05
C SER A 164 27.54 -39.40 -43.56
N GLU A 165 27.80 -38.17 -44.02
CA GLU A 165 28.10 -37.87 -45.43
C GLU A 165 29.53 -38.27 -45.82
N ALA A 166 30.50 -38.14 -44.90
CA ALA A 166 31.86 -38.61 -45.14
C ALA A 166 31.94 -40.15 -45.25
N ASP A 167 31.22 -40.89 -44.40
CA ASP A 167 31.21 -42.35 -44.39
C ASP A 167 30.46 -42.98 -45.59
N THR A 168 29.60 -42.21 -46.28
CA THR A 168 28.85 -42.68 -47.46
C THR A 168 29.57 -42.45 -48.78
N ASN A 169 30.57 -41.57 -48.82
CA ASN A 169 31.31 -41.23 -50.04
C ASN A 169 32.64 -42.00 -50.19
N GLU A 170 32.94 -42.91 -49.26
CA GLU A 170 34.16 -43.74 -49.23
C GLU A 170 33.91 -45.23 -49.59
N LYS A 171 32.74 -45.55 -50.17
CA LYS A 171 32.39 -46.87 -50.71
C LYS A 171 32.05 -46.81 -52.19
#